data_AF-A0A328VE37-F1
#
_entry.id   AF-A0A328VE37-F1
#
_cell.length_a   1.000
_cell.length_b   1.000
_cell.length_c   1.000
_cell.angle_alpha   90.00
_cell.angle_beta   90.00
_cell.angle_gamma   90.00
#
_symmetry.space_group_name_H-M   'P 1'
#
loop_
_entity.id
_entity.type
_entity.pdbx_description
1 polymer ?
#
loop_
_entity_poly.entity_id
_entity_poly.type
_entity_poly.pdbx_seq_one_letter_code
_entity_poly.pdbx_strand_id
1 'polypeptide(L)'
;MTIEEQLHWLSSQLGRRCLRLPTPPACLPLLERARQAGIQVEDLLVVSHPLVPLAQGGYELPTGHLWCHYDARLEEAERSLLQRLLVLLAALKRRFPPPRTLEEEREQQQQLAREAAALARGWQRTDLLAAPDLERLLVEAENRFEALVVAGELAGSLDPSVAHAAFLALCQLRERKGWSQATFEVARAGASENEEQNAAVLTWDRTLLRARWVLPTRSGPELPVPRDLFGPLRVPPTPEASTLLRQALEHVAHRSAPAGAAERKRAITPSWGADRPGFLEVGSVQQLEHLMEQATAWSLDLPEHYLQVHWCCYGEYGEAGARETREAESAGRPRRHRSGRAVLYHGSYRWEAGQEPESAVMGSASLHRELWVLFAACPHRARLEAAWQMWLGSWSAKQEIGLAPLAQGLQELWSVLAAATL
;
A
#
# COMPACT_ATOMS: atom_id res chain seq x y z
N MET A 1 -13.70 10.53 -2.73
CA MET A 1 -15.11 10.15 -2.55
C MET A 1 -15.70 11.01 -1.47
N THR A 2 -16.91 11.53 -1.66
CA THR A 2 -17.67 12.24 -0.62
C THR A 2 -18.19 11.25 0.43
N ILE A 3 -18.64 11.75 1.59
CA ILE A 3 -19.25 10.90 2.64
C ILE A 3 -20.50 10.19 2.10
N GLU A 4 -21.28 10.86 1.24
CA GLU A 4 -22.48 10.29 0.63
C GLU A 4 -22.15 9.16 -0.36
N GLU A 5 -21.10 9.32 -1.17
CA GLU A 5 -20.63 8.28 -2.08
C GLU A 5 -20.14 7.05 -1.31
N GLN A 6 -19.42 7.25 -0.19
CA GLN A 6 -18.98 6.16 0.68
C GLN A 6 -20.17 5.42 1.30
N LEU A 7 -21.17 6.16 1.80
CA LEU A 7 -22.41 5.60 2.32
C LEU A 7 -23.17 4.79 1.27
N HIS A 8 -23.30 5.33 0.05
CA HIS A 8 -23.98 4.66 -1.04
C HIS A 8 -23.26 3.36 -1.43
N TRP A 9 -21.94 3.42 -1.58
CA TRP A 9 -21.12 2.25 -1.87
C TRP A 9 -21.26 1.17 -0.79
N LEU A 10 -21.13 1.51 0.49
CA LEU A 10 -21.32 0.54 1.59
C LEU A 10 -22.74 -0.02 1.66
N SER A 11 -23.76 0.82 1.41
CA SER A 11 -25.16 0.39 1.36
C SER A 11 -25.40 -0.65 0.27
N SER A 12 -24.68 -0.54 -0.86
CA SER A 12 -24.75 -1.52 -1.95
C SER A 12 -24.10 -2.85 -1.57
N GLN A 13 -23.03 -2.83 -0.77
CA GLN A 13 -22.28 -4.03 -0.36
C GLN A 13 -22.97 -4.80 0.78
N LEU A 14 -23.51 -4.09 1.78
CA LEU A 14 -24.07 -4.68 2.99
C LEU A 14 -25.59 -4.92 2.90
N GLY A 15 -26.22 -4.53 1.79
CA GLY A 15 -27.67 -4.48 1.64
C GLY A 15 -28.28 -3.27 2.36
N ARG A 16 -29.43 -2.78 1.90
CA ARG A 16 -30.09 -1.52 2.33
C ARG A 16 -30.45 -1.40 3.83
N ARG A 17 -30.05 -2.33 4.71
CA ARG A 17 -30.44 -2.33 6.12
C ARG A 17 -29.43 -1.58 6.99
N CYS A 18 -29.89 -0.45 7.51
CA CYS A 18 -29.46 0.20 8.76
C CYS A 18 -28.00 0.65 8.86
N LEU A 19 -27.44 1.29 7.83
CA LEU A 19 -26.15 1.98 7.97
C LEU A 19 -26.30 3.31 8.71
N ARG A 20 -27.35 4.10 8.44
CA ARG A 20 -27.60 5.38 9.12
C ARG A 20 -28.47 5.17 10.36
N LEU A 21 -27.99 5.65 11.50
CA LEU A 21 -28.68 5.65 12.79
C LEU A 21 -29.26 7.04 13.09
N PRO A 22 -30.30 7.15 13.93
CA PRO A 22 -30.72 8.45 14.44
C PRO A 22 -29.57 9.07 15.26
N THR A 23 -29.36 10.37 15.09
CA THR A 23 -28.35 11.11 15.86
C THR A 23 -28.71 11.09 17.34
N PRO A 24 -27.84 10.58 18.24
CA PRO A 24 -28.12 10.58 19.68
C PRO A 24 -28.37 12.00 20.19
N PRO A 25 -29.41 12.23 21.02
CA PRO A 25 -29.78 13.57 21.49
C PRO A 25 -28.62 14.34 22.15
N ALA A 26 -27.71 13.64 22.81
CA ALA A 26 -26.54 14.24 23.46
C ALA A 26 -25.55 14.91 22.49
N CYS A 27 -25.60 14.57 21.19
CA CYS A 27 -24.77 15.22 20.18
C CYS A 27 -25.30 16.62 19.80
N LEU A 28 -26.61 16.84 19.88
CA LEU A 28 -27.25 18.07 19.40
C LEU A 28 -26.70 19.34 20.09
N PRO A 29 -26.55 19.38 21.43
CA PRO A 29 -25.99 20.55 22.10
C PRO A 29 -24.54 20.88 21.69
N LEU A 30 -23.73 19.86 21.34
CA LEU A 30 -22.36 20.10 20.84
C LEU A 30 -22.37 20.72 19.45
N LEU A 31 -23.23 20.22 18.56
CA LEU A 31 -23.39 20.76 17.21
C LEU A 31 -23.89 22.21 17.24
N GLU A 32 -24.87 22.52 18.09
CA GLU A 32 -25.36 23.88 18.28
C GLU A 32 -24.27 24.83 18.78
N ARG A 33 -23.49 24.42 19.78
CA ARG A 33 -22.35 25.20 20.27
C ARG A 33 -21.26 25.40 19.24
N ALA A 34 -20.99 24.39 18.41
CA ALA A 34 -20.04 24.50 17.31
C ALA A 34 -20.48 25.58 16.30
N ARG A 35 -21.75 25.57 15.89
CA ARG A 35 -22.32 26.57 14.99
C ARG A 35 -22.27 27.97 15.61
N GLN A 36 -22.61 28.11 16.89
CA GLN A 36 -22.50 29.38 17.62
C GLN A 36 -21.05 29.90 17.71
N ALA A 37 -20.07 29.00 17.77
CA ALA A 37 -18.64 29.31 17.75
C ALA A 37 -18.10 29.60 16.33
N GLY A 38 -18.96 29.63 15.31
CA GLY A 38 -18.59 29.91 13.91
C GLY A 38 -17.93 28.72 13.19
N ILE A 39 -18.03 27.51 13.74
CA ILE A 39 -17.56 26.29 13.06
C ILE A 39 -18.63 25.90 12.04
N GLN A 40 -18.25 25.79 10.77
CA GLN A 40 -19.16 25.39 9.69
C GLN A 40 -19.47 23.90 9.80
N VAL A 41 -20.64 23.58 10.35
CA VAL A 41 -21.14 22.21 10.52
C VAL A 41 -22.52 22.11 9.91
N GLU A 42 -22.64 21.36 8.81
CA GLU A 42 -23.92 21.13 8.14
C GLU A 42 -24.63 19.94 8.81
N ASP A 43 -24.22 18.71 8.51
CA ASP A 43 -24.84 17.48 9.04
C ASP A 43 -23.86 16.56 9.76
N LEU A 44 -24.39 15.82 10.75
CA LEU A 44 -23.74 14.68 11.39
C LEU A 44 -24.46 13.39 11.01
N LEU A 45 -23.73 12.49 10.37
CA LEU A 45 -24.16 11.14 10.01
C LEU A 45 -23.65 10.13 11.03
N VAL A 46 -24.54 9.62 11.87
CA VAL A 46 -24.19 8.53 12.79
C VAL A 46 -24.42 7.20 12.08
N VAL A 47 -23.39 6.35 12.06
CA VAL A 47 -23.41 5.10 11.32
C VAL A 47 -23.15 3.89 12.20
N SER A 48 -23.83 2.79 11.90
CA SER A 48 -23.68 1.51 12.61
C SER A 48 -22.43 0.73 12.19
N HIS A 49 -21.85 1.08 11.05
CA HIS A 49 -20.61 0.50 10.53
C HIS A 49 -19.69 1.61 10.05
N PRO A 50 -18.37 1.50 10.27
CA PRO A 50 -17.39 2.45 9.76
C PRO A 50 -17.51 2.67 8.25
N LEU A 51 -17.47 3.94 7.80
CA LEU A 51 -17.45 4.24 6.36
C LEU A 51 -16.11 3.92 5.69
N VAL A 52 -15.04 4.00 6.49
CA VAL A 52 -13.69 3.61 6.12
C VAL A 52 -13.27 2.55 7.13
N PRO A 53 -12.68 1.41 6.70
CA PRO A 53 -12.22 0.37 7.61
C PRO A 53 -11.36 0.95 8.75
N LEU A 54 -11.63 0.52 9.97
CA LEU A 54 -10.97 0.96 11.22
C LEU A 54 -11.17 2.43 11.63
N ALA A 55 -11.69 3.29 10.75
CA ALA A 55 -11.98 4.67 11.09
C ALA A 55 -13.23 4.77 11.97
N GLN A 56 -13.20 5.64 12.98
CA GLN A 56 -14.33 5.84 13.89
C GLN A 56 -15.15 7.10 13.58
N GLY A 57 -14.71 7.88 12.60
CA GLY A 57 -15.38 9.08 12.12
C GLY A 57 -14.57 9.75 11.02
N GLY A 58 -15.18 10.74 10.39
CA GLY A 58 -14.55 11.54 9.34
C GLY A 58 -15.33 12.81 9.06
N TYR A 59 -14.75 13.67 8.23
CA TYR A 59 -15.31 14.98 7.92
C TYR A 59 -15.00 15.36 6.47
N GLU A 60 -15.83 16.23 5.91
CA GLU A 60 -15.64 16.82 4.58
C GLU A 60 -15.46 18.34 4.73
N LEU A 61 -14.25 18.84 4.44
CA LEU A 61 -13.91 20.25 4.65
C LEU A 61 -14.73 21.26 3.81
N PRO A 62 -15.06 20.99 2.54
CA PRO A 62 -15.85 21.93 1.74
C PRO A 62 -17.29 22.09 2.22
N THR A 63 -17.91 20.99 2.63
CA THR A 63 -19.33 20.93 2.97
C THR A 63 -19.55 21.04 4.47
N GLY A 64 -18.59 20.72 5.32
CA GLY A 64 -18.79 20.66 6.77
C GLY A 64 -19.59 19.45 7.24
N HIS A 65 -19.80 18.44 6.38
CA HIS A 65 -20.43 17.18 6.77
C HIS A 65 -19.50 16.34 7.63
N LEU A 66 -20.08 15.67 8.63
CA LEU A 66 -19.40 14.80 9.57
C LEU A 66 -20.03 13.41 9.54
N TRP A 67 -19.23 12.39 9.82
CA TRP A 67 -19.76 11.08 10.20
C TRP A 67 -19.06 10.51 11.42
N CYS A 68 -19.77 9.73 12.22
CA CYS A 68 -19.22 9.00 13.36
C CYS A 68 -19.78 7.59 13.42
N HIS A 69 -18.91 6.63 13.71
CA HIS A 69 -19.33 5.27 14.02
C HIS A 69 -19.86 5.19 15.46
N TYR A 70 -21.03 4.57 15.61
CA TYR A 70 -21.67 4.34 16.90
C TYR A 70 -22.04 2.87 17.06
N ASP A 71 -21.37 2.22 18.01
CA ASP A 71 -21.69 0.86 18.45
C ASP A 71 -22.35 0.91 19.83
N ALA A 72 -23.69 0.80 19.84
CA ALA A 72 -24.50 0.85 21.04
C ALA A 72 -24.24 -0.31 22.02
N ARG A 73 -23.45 -1.33 21.64
CA ARG A 73 -23.12 -2.48 22.50
C ARG A 73 -22.01 -2.14 23.50
N LEU A 74 -21.28 -1.05 23.29
CA LEU A 74 -20.20 -0.62 24.17
C LEU A 74 -20.76 0.16 25.36
N GLU A 75 -20.29 -0.12 26.57
CA GLU A 75 -20.73 0.53 27.81
C GLU A 75 -20.51 2.05 27.78
N GLU A 76 -19.44 2.51 27.13
CA GLU A 76 -19.10 3.92 26.96
C GLU A 76 -19.34 4.44 25.53
N ALA A 77 -20.26 3.82 24.78
CA ALA A 77 -20.51 4.15 23.37
C ALA A 77 -20.82 5.64 23.14
N GLU A 78 -21.71 6.20 23.95
CA GLU A 78 -22.15 7.59 23.83
C GLU A 78 -21.03 8.56 24.19
N ARG A 79 -20.32 8.35 25.30
CA ARG A 79 -19.16 9.18 25.68
C ARG A 79 -18.09 9.15 24.59
N SER A 80 -17.77 7.97 24.08
CA SER A 80 -16.79 7.79 23.01
C SER A 80 -17.23 8.47 21.72
N LEU A 81 -18.52 8.43 21.37
CA LEU A 81 -19.09 9.16 20.23
C LEU A 81 -18.91 10.68 20.40
N LEU A 82 -19.24 11.22 21.58
CA LEU A 82 -19.13 12.65 21.87
C LEU A 82 -17.66 13.13 21.88
N GLN A 83 -16.73 12.33 22.40
CA GLN A 83 -15.29 12.57 22.33
C GLN A 83 -14.81 12.66 20.88
N ARG A 84 -15.21 11.71 20.04
CA ARG A 84 -14.88 11.72 18.60
C ARG A 84 -15.46 12.93 17.89
N LEU A 85 -16.71 13.28 18.19
CA LEU A 85 -17.36 14.47 17.64
C LEU A 85 -16.57 15.74 17.97
N LEU A 86 -16.06 15.89 19.21
CA LEU A 86 -15.21 17.04 19.57
C LEU A 86 -13.93 17.13 18.74
N VAL A 87 -13.28 15.99 18.46
CA VAL A 87 -12.08 15.95 17.60
C VAL A 87 -12.42 16.31 16.15
N LEU A 88 -13.55 15.85 15.61
CA LEU A 88 -14.00 16.22 14.27
C LEU A 88 -14.37 17.71 14.17
N LEU A 89 -15.00 18.27 15.20
CA LEU A 89 -15.29 19.71 15.28
C LEU A 89 -14.01 20.54 15.36
N ALA A 90 -13.00 20.08 16.10
CA ALA A 90 -11.68 20.68 16.10
C ALA A 90 -11.05 20.64 14.70
N ALA A 91 -11.23 19.56 13.95
CA ALA A 91 -10.75 19.43 12.57
C ALA A 91 -11.42 20.43 11.62
N LEU A 92 -12.74 20.55 11.67
CA LEU A 92 -13.49 21.56 10.90
C LEU A 92 -13.09 22.99 11.27
N LYS A 93 -12.79 23.26 12.55
CA LYS A 93 -12.32 24.58 13.00
C LYS A 93 -10.92 24.89 12.46
N ARG A 94 -10.00 23.93 12.50
CA ARG A 94 -8.60 24.11 12.09
C ARG A 94 -8.41 24.15 10.58
N ARG A 95 -9.22 23.39 9.82
CA ARG A 95 -9.17 23.29 8.35
C ARG A 95 -7.78 23.02 7.81
N PHE A 96 -7.05 22.09 8.42
CA PHE A 96 -5.73 21.71 7.93
C PHE A 96 -5.82 21.19 6.50
N PRO A 97 -4.84 21.51 5.64
CA PRO A 97 -4.71 20.83 4.35
C PRO A 97 -4.34 19.36 4.58
N PRO A 98 -4.58 18.47 3.60
CA PRO A 98 -4.06 17.11 3.65
C PRO A 98 -2.56 17.12 3.96
N PRO A 99 -2.10 16.31 4.94
CA PRO A 99 -0.69 16.28 5.31
C PRO A 99 0.15 15.76 4.15
N ARG A 100 1.33 16.34 3.97
CA ARG A 100 2.29 15.91 2.94
C ARG A 100 3.23 14.84 3.46
N THR A 101 3.52 14.84 4.75
CA THR A 101 4.36 13.84 5.43
C THR A 101 3.63 13.22 6.63
N LEU A 102 4.11 12.08 7.11
CA LEU A 102 3.57 11.45 8.32
C LEU A 102 3.84 12.29 9.58
N GLU A 103 4.95 13.04 9.62
CA GLU A 103 5.25 13.95 10.73
C GLU A 103 4.26 15.12 10.78
N GLU A 104 3.94 15.71 9.62
CA GLU A 104 2.88 16.72 9.53
C GLU A 104 1.54 16.15 9.98
N GLU A 105 1.20 14.91 9.58
CA GLU A 105 -0.03 14.26 10.03
C GLU A 105 -0.04 14.07 11.56
N ARG A 106 1.07 13.61 12.14
CA ARG A 106 1.21 13.45 13.60
C ARG A 106 1.01 14.79 14.31
N GLU A 107 1.66 15.84 13.86
CA GLU A 107 1.52 17.18 14.43
C GLU A 107 0.09 17.69 14.32
N GLN A 108 -0.56 17.52 13.17
CA GLN A 108 -1.96 17.85 12.98
C GLN A 108 -2.84 17.09 13.97
N GLN A 109 -2.70 15.77 14.11
CA GLN A 109 -3.48 14.96 15.06
C GLN A 109 -3.31 15.44 16.51
N GLN A 110 -2.07 15.73 16.94
CA GLN A 110 -1.82 16.26 18.29
C GLN A 110 -2.44 17.64 18.48
N GLN A 111 -2.40 18.52 17.47
CA GLN A 111 -3.05 19.82 17.50
C GLN A 111 -4.58 19.69 17.55
N LEU A 112 -5.16 18.72 16.83
CA LEU A 112 -6.59 18.42 16.87
C LEU A 112 -7.03 17.93 18.26
N ALA A 113 -6.26 17.06 18.91
CA ALA A 113 -6.55 16.60 20.26
C ALA A 113 -6.52 17.76 21.28
N ARG A 114 -5.50 18.62 21.21
CA ARG A 114 -5.39 19.81 22.09
C ARG A 114 -6.51 20.82 21.83
N GLU A 115 -6.88 21.02 20.56
CA GLU A 115 -7.98 21.89 20.18
C GLU A 115 -9.33 21.33 20.65
N ALA A 116 -9.56 20.02 20.54
CA ALA A 116 -10.75 19.36 21.08
C ALA A 116 -10.86 19.56 22.60
N ALA A 117 -9.73 19.48 23.34
CA ALA A 117 -9.69 19.78 24.77
C ALA A 117 -9.97 21.24 25.08
N ALA A 118 -9.48 22.16 24.24
CA ALA A 118 -9.78 23.59 24.36
C ALA A 118 -11.27 23.88 24.12
N LEU A 119 -11.89 23.25 23.11
CA LEU A 119 -13.32 23.32 22.85
C LEU A 119 -14.13 22.77 24.04
N ALA A 120 -13.76 21.59 24.54
CA ALA A 120 -14.41 20.98 25.70
C ALA A 120 -14.36 21.92 26.93
N ARG A 121 -13.21 22.52 27.24
CA ARG A 121 -13.09 23.51 28.33
C ARG A 121 -13.91 24.76 28.07
N GLY A 122 -13.81 25.35 26.89
CA GLY A 122 -14.54 26.56 26.52
C GLY A 122 -16.05 26.39 26.57
N TRP A 123 -16.54 25.18 26.32
CA TRP A 123 -17.95 24.81 26.39
C TRP A 123 -18.38 24.21 27.72
N GLN A 124 -17.52 24.21 28.74
CA GLN A 124 -17.81 23.63 30.06
C GLN A 124 -18.22 22.14 29.96
N ARG A 125 -17.59 21.39 29.05
CA ARG A 125 -17.78 19.95 28.81
C ARG A 125 -16.50 19.15 29.12
N THR A 126 -15.83 19.48 30.22
CA THR A 126 -14.63 18.75 30.68
C THR A 126 -14.94 17.32 31.12
N ASP A 127 -16.22 16.98 31.33
CA ASP A 127 -16.72 15.61 31.48
C ASP A 127 -16.43 14.74 30.25
N LEU A 128 -16.44 15.35 29.06
CA LEU A 128 -16.19 14.66 27.81
C LEU A 128 -14.71 14.50 27.51
N LEU A 129 -13.89 15.51 27.80
CA LEU A 129 -12.45 15.45 27.52
C LEU A 129 -11.65 16.08 28.66
N ALA A 130 -11.36 15.25 29.67
CA ALA A 130 -10.51 15.61 30.79
C ALA A 130 -9.03 15.50 30.42
N ALA A 131 -8.13 15.91 31.33
CA ALA A 131 -6.68 15.79 31.11
C ALA A 131 -6.22 14.35 30.81
N PRO A 132 -6.71 13.30 31.52
CA PRO A 132 -6.36 11.92 31.19
C PRO A 132 -6.87 11.47 29.80
N ASP A 133 -8.04 11.97 29.36
CA ASP A 133 -8.56 11.67 28.02
C ASP A 133 -7.67 12.29 26.93
N LEU A 134 -7.19 13.53 27.15
CA LEU A 134 -6.25 14.18 26.24
C LEU A 134 -4.92 13.41 26.17
N GLU A 135 -4.38 13.00 27.31
CA GLU A 135 -3.15 12.19 27.35
C GLU A 135 -3.31 10.88 26.57
N ARG A 136 -4.44 10.19 26.75
CA ARG A 136 -4.78 9.00 25.97
C ARG A 136 -4.83 9.27 24.47
N LEU A 137 -5.50 10.35 24.03
CA LEU A 137 -5.56 10.72 22.61
C LEU A 137 -4.18 11.03 22.02
N LEU A 138 -3.29 11.67 22.80
CA LEU A 138 -1.93 11.97 22.36
C LEU A 138 -1.09 10.69 22.23
N VAL A 139 -1.24 9.74 23.16
CA VAL A 139 -0.59 8.42 23.07
C VAL A 139 -1.13 7.62 21.89
N GLU A 140 -2.45 7.63 21.66
CA GLU A 140 -3.07 6.98 20.50
C GLU A 140 -2.58 7.58 19.17
N ALA A 141 -2.39 8.90 19.11
CA ALA A 141 -1.84 9.57 17.95
C ALA A 141 -0.38 9.15 17.68
N GLU A 142 0.45 9.02 18.73
CA GLU A 142 1.84 8.56 18.58
C GLU A 142 1.91 7.10 18.14
N ASN A 143 1.16 6.21 18.80
CA ASN A 143 1.08 4.79 18.44
C ASN A 143 0.61 4.62 16.99
N ARG A 144 -0.35 5.45 16.55
CA ARG A 144 -0.81 5.45 15.16
C ARG A 144 0.27 5.93 14.20
N PHE A 145 1.00 6.99 14.55
CA PHE A 145 2.12 7.48 13.74
C PHE A 145 3.18 6.39 13.56
N GLU A 146 3.66 5.78 14.65
CA GLU A 146 4.62 4.68 14.60
C GLU A 146 4.10 3.53 13.72
N ALA A 147 2.81 3.21 13.85
CA ALA A 147 2.18 2.18 13.06
C ALA A 147 2.13 2.49 11.55
N LEU A 148 1.89 3.75 11.20
CA LEU A 148 1.88 4.21 9.80
C LEU A 148 3.29 4.27 9.22
N VAL A 149 4.29 4.67 10.00
CA VAL A 149 5.69 4.66 9.55
C VAL A 149 6.11 3.24 9.16
N VAL A 150 5.90 2.25 10.04
CA VAL A 150 6.26 0.86 9.74
C VAL A 150 5.46 0.31 8.55
N ALA A 151 4.19 0.68 8.41
CA ALA A 151 3.39 0.28 7.26
C ALA A 151 3.89 0.91 5.95
N GLY A 152 4.30 2.18 5.99
CA GLY A 152 4.90 2.90 4.86
C GLY A 152 6.27 2.35 4.48
N GLU A 153 7.12 2.02 5.46
CA GLU A 153 8.38 1.31 5.25
C GLU A 153 8.15 -0.02 4.56
N LEU A 154 7.22 -0.85 5.05
CA LEU A 154 6.84 -2.09 4.39
C LEU A 154 6.22 -1.89 2.99
N ALA A 155 5.61 -0.73 2.72
CA ALA A 155 5.11 -0.39 1.39
C ALA A 155 6.20 0.12 0.44
N GLY A 156 7.35 0.58 0.97
CA GLY A 156 8.37 1.29 0.20
C GLY A 156 8.04 2.77 -0.05
N SER A 157 7.14 3.38 0.74
CA SER A 157 6.79 4.80 0.61
C SER A 157 6.23 5.36 1.92
N LEU A 158 6.75 6.51 2.35
CA LEU A 158 6.23 7.29 3.48
C LEU A 158 5.22 8.37 3.06
N ASP A 159 4.72 8.33 1.82
CA ASP A 159 3.57 9.13 1.43
C ASP A 159 2.37 8.77 2.34
N PRO A 160 1.71 9.74 3.01
CA PRO A 160 0.64 9.44 3.95
C PRO A 160 -0.45 8.56 3.36
N SER A 161 -0.88 8.83 2.12
CA SER A 161 -1.96 8.06 1.50
C SER A 161 -1.58 6.58 1.29
N VAL A 162 -0.32 6.33 0.91
CA VAL A 162 0.23 4.98 0.71
C VAL A 162 0.40 4.28 2.06
N ALA A 163 0.93 4.97 3.08
CA ALA A 163 1.11 4.43 4.42
C ALA A 163 -0.23 4.04 5.08
N HIS A 164 -1.29 4.85 4.93
CA HIS A 164 -2.64 4.49 5.38
C HIS A 164 -3.18 3.27 4.64
N ALA A 165 -3.06 3.23 3.31
CA ALA A 165 -3.51 2.08 2.53
C ALA A 165 -2.76 0.79 2.93
N ALA A 166 -1.45 0.87 3.13
CA ALA A 166 -0.63 -0.23 3.62
C ALA A 166 -1.05 -0.70 5.02
N PHE A 167 -1.27 0.24 5.94
CA PHE A 167 -1.71 -0.07 7.29
C PHE A 167 -3.06 -0.81 7.29
N LEU A 168 -4.03 -0.32 6.52
CA LEU A 168 -5.33 -0.98 6.37
C LEU A 168 -5.20 -2.39 5.78
N ALA A 169 -4.39 -2.56 4.73
CA ALA A 169 -4.15 -3.87 4.12
C ALA A 169 -3.46 -4.87 5.07
N LEU A 170 -2.52 -4.38 5.90
CA LEU A 170 -1.86 -5.19 6.93
C LEU A 170 -2.84 -5.58 8.06
N CYS A 171 -3.74 -4.68 8.47
CA CYS A 171 -4.80 -5.04 9.42
C CYS A 171 -5.76 -6.09 8.84
N GLN A 172 -6.12 -6.01 7.56
CA GLN A 172 -6.90 -7.05 6.88
C GLN A 172 -6.14 -8.37 6.80
N LEU A 173 -4.81 -8.35 6.61
CA LEU A 173 -3.97 -9.54 6.70
C LEU A 173 -4.05 -10.17 8.10
N ARG A 174 -3.90 -9.37 9.16
CA ARG A 174 -4.04 -9.81 10.57
C ARG A 174 -5.37 -10.53 10.79
N GLU A 175 -6.47 -9.91 10.35
CA GLU A 175 -7.83 -10.46 10.50
C GLU A 175 -7.98 -11.79 9.74
N ARG A 176 -7.56 -11.84 8.47
CA ARG A 176 -7.60 -13.08 7.67
C ARG A 176 -6.77 -14.21 8.25
N LYS A 177 -5.68 -13.88 8.95
CA LYS A 177 -4.81 -14.86 9.61
C LYS A 177 -5.23 -15.20 11.03
N GLY A 178 -6.25 -14.53 11.58
CA GLY A 178 -6.71 -14.71 12.96
C GLY A 178 -5.63 -14.37 13.99
N TRP A 179 -4.70 -13.47 13.65
CA TRP A 179 -3.59 -13.13 14.54
C TRP A 179 -4.04 -12.19 15.65
N SER A 180 -3.53 -12.44 16.86
CA SER A 180 -3.66 -11.49 17.97
C SER A 180 -2.92 -10.18 17.64
N GLN A 181 -3.27 -9.09 18.33
CA GLN A 181 -2.55 -7.83 18.19
C GLN A 181 -1.05 -7.99 18.49
N ALA A 182 -0.70 -8.71 19.56
CA ALA A 182 0.70 -8.95 19.92
C ALA A 182 1.46 -9.73 18.83
N THR A 183 0.86 -10.79 18.29
CA THR A 183 1.46 -11.57 17.19
C THR A 183 1.67 -10.71 15.94
N PHE A 184 0.68 -9.88 15.60
CA PHE A 184 0.77 -8.98 14.46
C PHE A 184 1.88 -7.94 14.65
N GLU A 185 1.98 -7.31 15.82
CA GLU A 185 3.02 -6.32 16.09
C GLU A 185 4.43 -6.92 16.01
N VAL A 186 4.64 -8.10 16.58
CA VAL A 186 5.92 -8.81 16.53
C VAL A 186 6.29 -9.19 15.09
N ALA A 187 5.34 -9.75 14.31
CA ALA A 187 5.57 -10.09 12.91
C ALA A 187 5.80 -8.84 12.04
N ARG A 188 5.04 -7.77 12.30
CA ARG A 188 5.17 -6.48 11.61
C ARG A 188 6.54 -5.85 11.85
N ALA A 189 7.08 -5.96 13.06
CA ALA A 189 8.46 -5.56 13.40
C ALA A 189 9.53 -6.50 12.82
N GLY A 190 9.15 -7.66 12.27
CA GLY A 190 10.09 -8.67 11.77
C GLY A 190 10.80 -9.44 12.88
N ALA A 191 10.23 -9.47 14.08
CA ALA A 191 10.81 -10.08 15.27
C ALA A 191 10.10 -11.40 15.66
N SER A 192 9.23 -11.95 14.80
CA SER A 192 8.57 -13.23 15.11
C SER A 192 9.55 -14.37 14.96
N GLU A 193 9.52 -15.31 15.91
CA GLU A 193 10.22 -16.60 15.81
C GLU A 193 9.64 -17.48 14.69
N ASN A 194 8.41 -17.17 14.24
CA ASN A 194 7.80 -17.85 13.11
C ASN A 194 8.05 -17.06 11.81
N GLU A 195 9.00 -17.56 11.02
CA GLU A 195 9.40 -16.93 9.75
C GLU A 195 8.28 -16.82 8.72
N GLU A 196 7.26 -17.69 8.77
CA GLU A 196 6.09 -17.55 7.89
C GLU A 196 5.29 -16.29 8.21
N GLN A 197 5.27 -15.86 9.47
CA GLN A 197 4.60 -14.63 9.89
C GLN A 197 5.37 -13.40 9.40
N ASN A 198 6.70 -13.41 9.54
CA ASN A 198 7.58 -12.35 9.02
C ASN A 198 7.47 -12.24 7.49
N ALA A 199 7.47 -13.36 6.78
CA ALA A 199 7.32 -13.39 5.33
C ALA A 199 5.91 -12.93 4.88
N ALA A 200 4.86 -13.28 5.62
CA ALA A 200 3.49 -12.90 5.30
C ALA A 200 3.28 -11.37 5.33
N VAL A 201 3.86 -10.65 6.30
CA VAL A 201 3.79 -9.17 6.33
C VAL A 201 4.64 -8.50 5.25
N LEU A 202 5.51 -9.23 4.57
CA LEU A 202 6.29 -8.75 3.42
C LEU A 202 5.63 -9.10 2.08
N THR A 203 4.69 -10.04 2.06
CA THR A 203 4.03 -10.57 0.86
C THR A 203 2.52 -10.29 0.83
N TRP A 204 2.07 -9.34 1.64
CA TRP A 204 0.70 -8.82 1.60
C TRP A 204 0.37 -8.21 0.24
N ASP A 205 -0.91 -8.11 -0.08
CA ASP A 205 -1.37 -7.65 -1.39
C ASP A 205 -1.17 -6.13 -1.56
N ARG A 206 -0.01 -5.74 -2.13
CA ARG A 206 0.35 -4.35 -2.41
C ARG A 206 -0.51 -3.73 -3.50
N THR A 207 -1.30 -4.51 -4.24
CA THR A 207 -2.20 -3.93 -5.25
C THR A 207 -3.26 -3.02 -4.64
N LEU A 208 -3.53 -3.18 -3.34
CA LEU A 208 -4.43 -2.34 -2.55
C LEU A 208 -3.89 -0.91 -2.33
N LEU A 209 -2.62 -0.65 -2.62
CA LEU A 209 -2.02 0.69 -2.51
C LEU A 209 -2.54 1.69 -3.56
N ARG A 210 -3.21 1.19 -4.60
CA ARG A 210 -3.80 2.03 -5.65
C ARG A 210 -5.17 1.50 -6.07
N ALA A 211 -6.07 2.40 -6.41
CA ALA A 211 -7.46 2.04 -6.73
C ALA A 211 -7.67 1.64 -8.21
N ARG A 212 -6.87 2.18 -9.13
CA ARG A 212 -7.11 2.09 -10.58
C ARG A 212 -6.14 1.11 -11.23
N TRP A 213 -6.65 -0.02 -11.70
CA TRP A 213 -5.88 -1.06 -12.40
C TRP A 213 -6.57 -1.43 -13.70
N VAL A 214 -5.79 -1.63 -14.77
CA VAL A 214 -6.25 -2.41 -15.94
C VAL A 214 -6.01 -3.87 -15.60
N LEU A 215 -7.09 -4.63 -15.46
CA LEU A 215 -6.96 -6.06 -15.18
C LEU A 215 -6.35 -6.76 -16.41
N PRO A 216 -5.38 -7.66 -16.22
CA PRO A 216 -4.90 -8.48 -17.33
C PRO A 216 -6.09 -9.25 -17.91
N THR A 217 -6.24 -9.21 -19.23
CA THR A 217 -7.18 -10.04 -20.00
C THR A 217 -6.75 -11.50 -19.91
N ARG A 218 -6.91 -12.12 -18.73
CA ARG A 218 -6.80 -13.57 -18.63
C ARG A 218 -8.02 -14.18 -19.31
N SER A 219 -7.79 -14.72 -20.49
CA SER A 219 -8.73 -15.52 -21.26
C SER A 219 -9.13 -16.77 -20.45
N GLY A 220 -10.26 -16.72 -19.73
CA GLY A 220 -10.93 -17.92 -19.21
C GLY A 220 -11.59 -17.76 -17.84
N PRO A 221 -12.68 -18.51 -17.57
CA PRO A 221 -13.38 -18.47 -16.29
C PRO A 221 -12.52 -19.12 -15.19
N GLU A 222 -12.32 -18.40 -14.09
CA GLU A 222 -12.02 -18.91 -12.75
C GLU A 222 -10.92 -19.99 -12.63
N LEU A 223 -9.77 -19.83 -13.29
CA LEU A 223 -8.60 -20.60 -12.87
C LEU A 223 -8.02 -20.00 -11.59
N PRO A 224 -7.80 -20.79 -10.53
CA PRO A 224 -7.18 -20.31 -9.30
C PRO A 224 -5.82 -19.69 -9.62
N VAL A 225 -5.50 -18.58 -8.94
CA VAL A 225 -4.18 -17.94 -9.01
C VAL A 225 -3.11 -19.04 -8.87
N PRO A 226 -2.19 -19.19 -9.84
CA PRO A 226 -1.17 -20.22 -9.76
C PRO A 226 -0.45 -20.10 -8.42
N ARG A 227 -0.46 -21.17 -7.60
CA ARG A 227 0.29 -21.22 -6.32
C ARG A 227 1.80 -21.05 -6.51
N ASP A 228 2.26 -21.05 -7.76
CA ASP A 228 3.65 -20.89 -8.15
C ASP A 228 3.80 -19.89 -9.30
N LEU A 229 3.86 -18.60 -8.97
CA LEU A 229 3.95 -17.48 -9.94
C LEU A 229 5.20 -17.57 -10.82
N PHE A 230 6.28 -18.19 -10.33
CA PHE A 230 7.57 -18.26 -11.01
C PHE A 230 7.89 -19.67 -11.52
N GLY A 231 7.04 -20.66 -11.22
CA GLY A 231 7.21 -22.05 -11.64
C GLY A 231 8.64 -22.57 -11.38
N PRO A 232 9.32 -23.13 -12.40
CA PRO A 232 10.67 -23.67 -12.24
C PRO A 232 11.75 -22.62 -11.92
N LEU A 233 11.46 -21.33 -12.11
CA LEU A 233 12.36 -20.21 -11.80
C LEU A 233 12.14 -19.68 -10.38
N ARG A 234 11.22 -20.25 -9.60
CA ARG A 234 10.98 -19.83 -8.23
C ARG A 234 12.24 -20.02 -7.39
N VAL A 235 12.65 -18.94 -6.74
CA VAL A 235 13.62 -19.00 -5.65
C VAL A 235 12.85 -19.07 -4.33
N PRO A 236 13.09 -20.07 -3.48
CA PRO A 236 12.36 -20.20 -2.22
C PRO A 236 12.67 -18.99 -1.32
N PRO A 237 11.66 -18.46 -0.60
CA PRO A 237 11.92 -17.44 0.41
C PRO A 237 12.79 -18.03 1.53
N THR A 238 13.77 -17.26 1.99
CA THR A 238 14.61 -17.58 3.15
C THR A 238 14.56 -16.44 4.18
N PRO A 239 14.89 -16.67 5.46
CA PRO A 239 14.93 -15.61 6.47
C PRO A 239 15.86 -14.44 6.07
N GLU A 240 16.97 -14.75 5.40
CA GLU A 240 17.90 -13.73 4.89
C GLU A 240 17.27 -12.89 3.77
N ALA A 241 16.49 -13.51 2.88
CA ALA A 241 15.77 -12.80 1.82
C ALA A 241 14.65 -11.92 2.41
N SER A 242 13.93 -12.40 3.42
CA SER A 242 12.92 -11.62 4.15
C SER A 242 13.53 -10.40 4.84
N THR A 243 14.63 -10.60 5.58
CA THR A 243 15.38 -9.52 6.23
C THR A 243 15.88 -8.49 5.22
N LEU A 244 16.47 -8.97 4.12
CA LEU A 244 16.95 -8.12 3.03
C LEU A 244 15.81 -7.31 2.39
N LEU A 245 14.67 -7.94 2.08
CA LEU A 245 13.52 -7.26 1.51
C LEU A 245 13.00 -6.16 2.43
N ARG A 246 12.89 -6.44 3.73
CA ARG A 246 12.46 -5.47 4.74
C ARG A 246 13.39 -4.25 4.76
N GLN A 247 14.70 -4.48 4.89
CA GLN A 247 15.71 -3.40 4.90
C GLN A 247 15.68 -2.59 3.61
N ALA A 248 15.56 -3.25 2.46
CA ALA A 248 15.50 -2.57 1.18
C ALA A 248 14.26 -1.67 1.08
N LEU A 249 13.09 -2.16 1.50
CA LEU A 249 11.85 -1.40 1.49
C LEU A 249 11.87 -0.21 2.47
N GLU A 250 12.41 -0.39 3.67
CA GLU A 250 12.65 0.68 4.63
C GLU A 250 13.53 1.78 4.01
N HIS A 251 14.69 1.42 3.45
CA HIS A 251 15.57 2.38 2.78
C HIS A 251 14.91 3.07 1.57
N VAL A 252 14.09 2.35 0.80
CA VAL A 252 13.33 2.91 -0.32
C VAL A 252 12.30 3.92 0.16
N ALA A 253 11.59 3.62 1.26
CA ALA A 253 10.57 4.51 1.81
C ALA A 253 11.17 5.83 2.32
N HIS A 254 12.29 5.75 3.06
CA HIS A 254 13.01 6.92 3.56
C HIS A 254 13.65 7.75 2.45
N ARG A 255 14.13 7.11 1.37
CA ARG A 255 14.60 7.84 0.18
C ARG A 255 13.44 8.51 -0.55
N SER A 256 12.27 7.89 -0.62
CA SER A 256 11.11 8.41 -1.38
C SER A 256 10.35 9.55 -0.67
N ALA A 257 10.76 9.94 0.54
CA ALA A 257 10.01 10.90 1.36
C ALA A 257 9.82 12.30 0.71
N PRO A 258 8.64 12.94 0.90
CA PRO A 258 8.20 14.12 0.15
C PRO A 258 9.11 15.36 0.24
N ALA A 259 9.87 15.50 1.32
CA ALA A 259 10.83 16.59 1.48
C ALA A 259 11.87 16.65 0.34
N GLY A 260 12.09 15.52 -0.36
CA GLY A 260 12.89 15.47 -1.59
C GLY A 260 12.09 15.24 -2.87
N ALA A 261 10.79 14.96 -2.83
CA ALA A 261 10.02 14.49 -3.99
C ALA A 261 9.68 15.59 -5.01
N ALA A 262 9.52 16.85 -4.58
CA ALA A 262 9.28 17.96 -5.52
C ALA A 262 10.54 18.32 -6.33
N GLU A 263 11.72 18.24 -5.72
CA GLU A 263 13.01 18.38 -6.41
C GLU A 263 13.37 17.10 -7.19
N ARG A 264 13.01 15.92 -6.69
CA ARG A 264 13.28 14.62 -7.36
C ARG A 264 12.30 14.24 -8.46
N LYS A 265 11.05 14.71 -8.46
CA LYS A 265 10.20 14.65 -9.66
C LYS A 265 10.82 15.41 -10.83
N ARG A 266 11.80 16.30 -10.57
CA ARG A 266 12.66 16.93 -11.59
C ARG A 266 14.05 16.29 -11.70
N ALA A 267 14.58 15.67 -10.64
CA ALA A 267 15.96 15.15 -10.57
C ALA A 267 16.14 13.62 -10.65
N ILE A 268 15.07 12.80 -10.59
CA ILE A 268 15.09 11.34 -10.90
C ILE A 268 14.75 11.09 -12.38
N THR A 269 14.26 12.11 -13.08
CA THR A 269 14.12 12.16 -14.54
C THR A 269 15.35 12.68 -15.33
N PRO A 270 16.64 12.35 -15.04
CA PRO A 270 17.72 12.64 -15.99
C PRO A 270 18.52 11.44 -16.53
N SER A 271 18.14 10.18 -16.33
CA SER A 271 18.84 9.07 -17.05
C SER A 271 17.95 8.00 -17.70
N TRP A 272 16.65 7.95 -17.37
CA TRP A 272 15.68 7.02 -17.96
C TRP A 272 14.58 7.90 -18.53
N GLY A 273 14.89 8.54 -19.67
CA GLY A 273 13.91 9.37 -20.37
C GLY A 273 12.64 8.55 -20.63
N ALA A 274 11.49 9.22 -20.74
CA ALA A 274 10.22 8.57 -21.06
C ALA A 274 10.30 7.70 -22.34
N ASP A 275 11.31 7.95 -23.18
CA ASP A 275 11.52 7.31 -24.46
C ASP A 275 12.56 6.17 -24.44
N ARG A 276 13.20 5.86 -23.29
CA ARG A 276 14.23 4.82 -23.23
C ARG A 276 13.90 3.68 -22.26
N PRO A 277 14.04 2.43 -22.74
CA PRO A 277 13.89 1.24 -21.92
C PRO A 277 14.98 1.24 -20.86
N GLY A 278 14.58 0.82 -19.68
CA GLY A 278 15.48 0.73 -18.58
C GLY A 278 16.28 -0.56 -18.52
N PHE A 279 17.57 -0.53 -18.14
CA PHE A 279 18.35 -1.74 -17.89
C PHE A 279 19.18 -1.66 -16.60
N LEU A 280 19.02 -2.64 -15.71
CA LEU A 280 19.74 -2.73 -14.45
C LEU A 280 20.29 -4.15 -14.21
N GLU A 281 21.58 -4.24 -13.88
CA GLU A 281 22.16 -5.47 -13.34
C GLU A 281 22.13 -5.43 -11.81
N VAL A 282 21.61 -6.49 -11.18
CA VAL A 282 21.49 -6.61 -9.72
C VAL A 282 22.47 -7.66 -9.21
N GLY A 283 23.60 -7.17 -8.70
CA GLY A 283 24.63 -7.94 -7.99
C GLY A 283 24.80 -7.55 -6.52
N SER A 284 24.18 -6.46 -6.07
CA SER A 284 24.28 -5.92 -4.71
C SER A 284 22.93 -5.54 -4.11
N VAL A 285 22.95 -5.28 -2.79
CA VAL A 285 21.77 -4.78 -2.06
C VAL A 285 21.36 -3.40 -2.54
N GLN A 286 22.33 -2.51 -2.80
CA GLN A 286 22.06 -1.14 -3.27
C GLN A 286 21.38 -1.13 -4.66
N GLN A 287 21.75 -2.07 -5.53
CA GLN A 287 21.10 -2.22 -6.83
C GLN A 287 19.68 -2.77 -6.69
N LEU A 288 19.45 -3.71 -5.77
CA LEU A 288 18.11 -4.21 -5.44
C LEU A 288 17.22 -3.08 -4.88
N GLU A 289 17.77 -2.25 -3.99
CA GLU A 289 17.09 -1.07 -3.44
C GLU A 289 16.73 -0.06 -4.53
N HIS A 290 17.62 0.19 -5.50
CA HIS A 290 17.33 1.07 -6.62
C HIS A 290 16.23 0.49 -7.54
N LEU A 291 16.27 -0.82 -7.79
CA LEU A 291 15.22 -1.53 -8.51
C LEU A 291 13.86 -1.37 -7.83
N MET A 292 13.80 -1.63 -6.53
CA MET A 292 12.55 -1.55 -5.76
C MET A 292 12.04 -0.11 -5.66
N GLU A 293 12.93 0.88 -5.52
CA GLU A 293 12.58 2.29 -5.59
C GLU A 293 11.91 2.62 -6.92
N GLN A 294 12.53 2.23 -8.03
CA GLN A 294 12.02 2.53 -9.36
C GLN A 294 10.68 1.85 -9.62
N ALA A 295 10.58 0.56 -9.31
CA ALA A 295 9.39 -0.25 -9.54
C ALA A 295 8.23 0.18 -8.63
N THR A 296 8.50 0.54 -7.37
CA THR A 296 7.50 1.09 -6.44
C THR A 296 7.03 2.47 -6.89
N ALA A 297 7.96 3.35 -7.25
CA ALA A 297 7.63 4.67 -7.76
C ALA A 297 6.72 4.59 -8.98
N TRP A 298 7.02 3.72 -9.96
CA TRP A 298 6.17 3.52 -11.13
C TRP A 298 4.83 2.87 -10.78
N SER A 299 4.81 1.84 -9.94
CA SER A 299 3.54 1.23 -9.52
C SER A 299 2.59 2.23 -8.83
N LEU A 300 3.11 3.25 -8.17
CA LEU A 300 2.35 4.28 -7.45
C LEU A 300 2.24 5.61 -8.20
N ASP A 301 2.91 5.76 -9.36
CA ASP A 301 2.87 6.98 -10.18
C ASP A 301 1.49 7.16 -10.81
N LEU A 302 1.12 8.42 -11.04
CA LEU A 302 -0.14 8.82 -11.69
C LEU A 302 -1.36 8.09 -11.10
N PRO A 303 -1.70 8.29 -9.81
CA PRO A 303 -2.77 7.55 -9.12
C PRO A 303 -4.16 7.72 -9.77
N GLU A 304 -4.34 8.78 -10.56
CA GLU A 304 -5.54 9.03 -11.36
C GLU A 304 -5.60 8.24 -12.68
N HIS A 305 -4.52 7.60 -13.12
CA HIS A 305 -4.48 6.77 -14.32
C HIS A 305 -4.74 5.30 -13.98
N TYR A 306 -5.33 4.55 -14.91
CA TYR A 306 -5.36 3.09 -14.83
C TYR A 306 -3.99 2.55 -15.20
N LEU A 307 -3.43 1.66 -14.38
CA LEU A 307 -2.14 1.04 -14.65
C LEU A 307 -2.33 -0.41 -15.05
N GLN A 308 -1.65 -0.79 -16.13
CA GLN A 308 -1.38 -2.16 -16.51
C GLN A 308 0.09 -2.46 -16.23
N VAL A 309 0.37 -3.57 -15.54
CA VAL A 309 1.75 -4.07 -15.35
C VAL A 309 1.83 -5.51 -15.81
N HIS A 310 2.80 -5.77 -16.67
CA HIS A 310 3.16 -7.11 -17.10
C HIS A 310 4.64 -7.35 -16.81
N TRP A 311 4.92 -8.43 -16.09
CA TRP A 311 6.27 -8.92 -15.85
C TRP A 311 6.52 -10.21 -16.63
N CYS A 312 7.69 -10.36 -17.21
CA CYS A 312 8.18 -11.63 -17.74
C CYS A 312 9.48 -12.01 -17.03
N CYS A 313 9.57 -13.27 -16.58
CA CYS A 313 10.79 -13.84 -16.03
C CYS A 313 11.38 -14.80 -17.06
N TYR A 314 12.60 -14.48 -17.52
CA TYR A 314 13.33 -15.28 -18.48
C TYR A 314 14.47 -16.03 -17.81
N GLY A 315 14.48 -17.34 -18.01
CA GLY A 315 15.52 -18.21 -17.46
C GLY A 315 15.72 -19.45 -18.29
N GLU A 316 16.75 -20.21 -17.96
CA GLU A 316 16.97 -21.51 -18.56
C GLU A 316 16.05 -22.54 -17.91
N TYR A 317 14.89 -22.77 -18.51
CA TYR A 317 13.99 -23.87 -18.15
C TYR A 317 13.56 -24.62 -19.42
N GLY A 318 13.77 -25.94 -19.45
CA GLY A 318 13.58 -26.79 -20.64
C GLY A 318 14.17 -28.19 -20.47
N GLU A 319 14.07 -29.05 -21.48
CA GLU A 319 14.46 -30.47 -21.44
C GLU A 319 15.90 -30.74 -20.96
N ALA A 320 16.84 -29.85 -21.31
CA ALA A 320 18.23 -29.93 -20.85
C ALA A 320 18.36 -29.70 -19.34
N GLY A 321 17.57 -28.77 -18.78
CA GLY A 321 17.47 -28.55 -17.34
C GLY A 321 16.81 -29.74 -16.64
N ALA A 322 15.73 -30.27 -17.22
CA ALA A 322 14.96 -31.40 -16.69
C ALA A 322 15.73 -32.73 -16.74
N ARG A 323 16.56 -32.99 -17.75
CA ARG A 323 17.45 -34.18 -17.80
C ARG A 323 18.46 -34.18 -16.66
N GLU A 324 19.16 -33.07 -16.46
CA GLU A 324 20.12 -32.92 -15.37
C GLU A 324 19.44 -32.98 -13.98
N THR A 325 18.21 -32.47 -13.83
CA THR A 325 17.44 -32.59 -12.58
C THR A 325 17.04 -34.04 -12.29
N ARG A 326 16.59 -34.78 -13.32
CA ARG A 326 16.28 -36.21 -13.21
C ARG A 326 17.51 -37.05 -12.88
N GLU A 327 18.67 -36.74 -13.45
CA GLU A 327 19.94 -37.41 -13.13
C GLU A 327 20.41 -37.11 -11.70
N ALA A 328 20.26 -35.86 -11.23
CA ALA A 328 20.60 -35.48 -9.86
C ALA A 328 19.66 -36.12 -8.81
N GLU A 329 18.36 -36.21 -9.10
CA GLU A 329 17.36 -36.90 -8.27
C GLU A 329 17.59 -38.41 -8.24
N SER A 330 17.94 -39.01 -9.38
CA SER A 330 18.31 -40.43 -9.48
C SER A 330 19.61 -40.77 -8.73
N ALA A 331 20.50 -39.79 -8.53
CA ALA A 331 21.75 -39.95 -7.81
C ALA A 331 21.66 -39.65 -6.30
N GLY A 332 20.46 -39.38 -5.76
CA GLY A 332 20.26 -39.07 -4.34
C GLY A 332 20.99 -37.81 -3.87
N ARG A 333 21.39 -36.93 -4.79
CA ARG A 333 22.10 -35.69 -4.44
C ARG A 333 21.07 -34.66 -3.98
N PRO A 334 21.26 -33.99 -2.83
CA PRO A 334 20.38 -32.89 -2.44
C PRO A 334 20.35 -31.87 -3.57
N ARG A 335 19.16 -31.38 -3.93
CA ARG A 335 18.98 -30.31 -4.92
C ARG A 335 19.87 -29.14 -4.50
N ARG A 336 21.09 -29.07 -5.03
CA ARG A 336 21.86 -27.84 -5.00
C ARG A 336 21.08 -26.89 -5.87
N HIS A 337 20.34 -25.98 -5.24
CA HIS A 337 19.74 -24.84 -5.94
C HIS A 337 20.83 -24.30 -6.87
N ARG A 338 20.57 -24.32 -8.18
CA ARG A 338 21.51 -23.91 -9.21
C ARG A 338 21.75 -22.40 -9.06
N SER A 339 22.61 -22.04 -8.13
CA SER A 339 22.97 -20.68 -7.74
C SER A 339 23.78 -19.93 -8.82
N GLY A 340 23.96 -20.50 -10.02
CA GLY A 340 24.93 -20.01 -11.01
C GLY A 340 24.37 -19.61 -12.38
N ARG A 341 23.06 -19.70 -12.65
CA ARG A 341 22.51 -19.31 -13.97
C ARG A 341 21.84 -17.95 -13.90
N ALA A 342 22.13 -17.06 -14.84
CA ALA A 342 21.51 -15.74 -14.84
C ALA A 342 19.99 -15.83 -15.09
N VAL A 343 19.23 -14.91 -14.49
CA VAL A 343 17.79 -14.74 -14.76
C VAL A 343 17.55 -13.29 -15.13
N LEU A 344 16.78 -13.09 -16.20
CA LEU A 344 16.41 -11.79 -16.72
C LEU A 344 14.94 -11.54 -16.40
N TYR A 345 14.60 -10.35 -15.94
CA TYR A 345 13.23 -9.90 -15.78
C TYR A 345 12.96 -8.74 -16.73
N HIS A 346 11.73 -8.65 -17.22
CA HIS A 346 11.23 -7.52 -17.99
C HIS A 346 9.89 -7.07 -17.40
N GLY A 347 9.79 -5.82 -16.99
CA GLY A 347 8.57 -5.19 -16.52
C GLY A 347 8.10 -4.12 -17.50
N SER A 348 6.86 -4.23 -17.96
CA SER A 348 6.19 -3.27 -18.83
C SER A 348 5.08 -2.59 -18.05
N TYR A 349 5.14 -1.26 -17.96
CA TYR A 349 4.21 -0.42 -17.21
C TYR A 349 3.49 0.50 -18.18
N ARG A 350 2.16 0.44 -18.23
CA ARG A 350 1.34 1.28 -19.09
C ARG A 350 0.29 2.01 -18.28
N TRP A 351 0.24 3.33 -18.42
CA TRP A 351 -0.77 4.18 -17.80
C TRP A 351 -1.74 4.69 -18.87
N GLU A 352 -3.02 4.52 -18.59
CA GLU A 352 -4.12 4.97 -19.44
C GLU A 352 -4.92 6.01 -18.66
N ALA A 353 -5.16 7.18 -19.28
CA ALA A 353 -5.95 8.22 -18.63
C ALA A 353 -7.37 7.69 -18.43
N GLY A 354 -7.97 8.03 -17.29
CA GLY A 354 -9.34 7.63 -16.97
C GLY A 354 -10.35 8.34 -17.87
N GLN A 355 -10.57 7.82 -19.07
CA GLN A 355 -11.90 7.86 -19.69
C GLN A 355 -12.63 6.61 -19.22
N GLU A 356 -13.87 6.76 -18.74
CA GLU A 356 -14.73 5.60 -18.54
C GLU A 356 -14.71 4.75 -19.82
N PRO A 357 -14.56 3.42 -19.72
CA PRO A 357 -14.31 2.55 -20.87
C PRO A 357 -15.38 2.61 -21.98
N GLU A 358 -16.53 3.22 -21.71
CA GLU A 358 -17.62 3.42 -22.66
C GLU A 358 -17.50 4.70 -23.52
N SER A 359 -16.58 5.61 -23.19
CA SER A 359 -16.44 6.92 -23.87
C SER A 359 -15.13 7.08 -24.66
N ALA A 360 -14.50 5.96 -25.04
CA ALA A 360 -13.24 5.93 -25.79
C ALA A 360 -13.42 6.42 -27.25
N VAL A 361 -13.59 7.73 -27.42
CA VAL A 361 -13.44 8.40 -28.72
C VAL A 361 -12.32 9.43 -28.58
N MET A 362 -11.21 9.13 -29.25
CA MET A 362 -9.98 9.91 -29.47
C MET A 362 -8.96 10.01 -28.32
N GLY A 363 -7.90 9.18 -28.44
CA GLY A 363 -6.53 9.70 -28.49
C GLY A 363 -5.86 10.14 -27.20
N SER A 364 -6.24 9.61 -26.03
CA SER A 364 -5.43 9.85 -24.83
C SER A 364 -4.03 9.26 -25.00
N ALA A 365 -3.00 10.08 -24.79
CA ALA A 365 -1.62 9.62 -24.77
C ALA A 365 -1.44 8.59 -23.65
N SER A 366 -1.17 7.33 -24.00
CA SER A 366 -0.79 6.32 -23.02
C SER A 366 0.69 6.48 -22.70
N LEU A 367 1.04 6.65 -21.42
CA LEU A 367 2.43 6.61 -20.99
C LEU A 367 2.86 5.14 -20.90
N HIS A 368 4.04 4.82 -21.40
CA HIS A 368 4.61 3.47 -21.35
C HIS A 368 6.05 3.54 -20.85
N ARG A 369 6.44 2.61 -19.97
CA ARG A 369 7.81 2.47 -19.46
C ARG A 369 8.18 1.00 -19.41
N GLU A 370 9.45 0.71 -19.71
CA GLU A 370 10.01 -0.64 -19.64
C GLU A 370 11.19 -0.69 -18.67
N LEU A 371 11.32 -1.81 -17.97
CA LEU A 371 12.42 -2.09 -17.05
C LEU A 371 12.93 -3.51 -17.25
N TRP A 372 14.18 -3.61 -17.66
CA TRP A 372 14.92 -4.86 -17.80
C TRP A 372 15.88 -5.02 -16.62
N VAL A 373 15.89 -6.20 -16.03
CA VAL A 373 16.68 -6.50 -14.82
C VAL A 373 17.41 -7.82 -14.97
N LEU A 374 18.73 -7.79 -14.88
CA LEU A 374 19.56 -8.99 -14.91
C LEU A 374 20.05 -9.35 -13.49
N PHE A 375 19.66 -10.51 -12.99
CA PHE A 375 20.28 -11.12 -11.81
C PHE A 375 21.43 -12.01 -12.27
N ALA A 376 22.64 -11.43 -12.32
CA ALA A 376 23.85 -12.13 -12.76
C ALA A 376 24.25 -13.25 -11.80
N ALA A 377 25.05 -14.19 -12.29
CA ALA A 377 25.57 -15.30 -11.51
C ALA A 377 26.59 -14.77 -10.47
N CYS A 378 26.13 -14.55 -9.23
CA CYS A 378 26.98 -14.12 -8.12
C CYS A 378 26.67 -14.93 -6.83
N PRO A 379 27.58 -14.96 -5.84
CA PRO A 379 27.40 -15.76 -4.61
C PRO A 379 26.12 -15.43 -3.82
N HIS A 380 25.61 -14.21 -3.97
CA HIS A 380 24.46 -13.70 -3.24
C HIS A 380 23.19 -13.60 -4.09
N ARG A 381 23.21 -14.05 -5.34
CA ARG A 381 22.08 -13.92 -6.27
C ARG A 381 20.78 -14.46 -5.67
N ALA A 382 20.82 -15.67 -5.11
CA ALA A 382 19.62 -16.35 -4.63
C ALA A 382 18.86 -15.53 -3.58
N ARG A 383 19.56 -14.89 -2.62
CA ARG A 383 18.88 -14.03 -1.63
C ARG A 383 18.32 -12.73 -2.23
N LEU A 384 19.06 -12.12 -3.17
CA LEU A 384 18.63 -10.88 -3.84
C LEU A 384 17.39 -11.15 -4.70
N GLU A 385 17.42 -12.23 -5.48
CA GLU A 385 16.33 -12.64 -6.34
C GLU A 385 15.12 -13.15 -5.55
N ALA A 386 15.32 -13.88 -4.45
CA ALA A 386 14.23 -14.27 -3.57
C ALA A 386 13.50 -13.04 -2.99
N ALA A 387 14.24 -12.04 -2.51
CA ALA A 387 13.67 -10.78 -2.03
C ALA A 387 12.88 -10.06 -3.15
N TRP A 388 13.43 -10.02 -4.36
CA TRP A 388 12.75 -9.45 -5.53
C TRP A 388 11.48 -10.22 -5.91
N GLN A 389 11.52 -11.55 -5.97
CA GLN A 389 10.36 -12.39 -6.28
C GLN A 389 9.26 -12.28 -5.21
N MET A 390 9.64 -12.12 -3.93
CA MET A 390 8.69 -11.82 -2.86
C MET A 390 8.01 -10.46 -3.05
N TRP A 391 8.78 -9.43 -3.42
CA TRP A 391 8.23 -8.12 -3.76
C TRP A 391 7.28 -8.20 -4.96
N LEU A 392 7.70 -8.80 -6.07
CA LEU A 392 6.85 -8.99 -7.25
C LEU A 392 5.58 -9.79 -6.92
N GLY A 393 5.72 -10.88 -6.15
CA GLY A 393 4.59 -11.71 -5.74
C GLY A 393 3.52 -10.93 -4.96
N SER A 394 3.93 -9.94 -4.18
CA SER A 394 3.02 -9.09 -3.41
C SER A 394 2.09 -8.22 -4.27
N TRP A 395 2.40 -8.03 -5.55
CA TRP A 395 1.57 -7.28 -6.49
C TRP A 395 0.72 -8.22 -7.38
N SER A 396 0.90 -9.54 -7.31
CA SER A 396 0.35 -10.51 -8.28
C SER A 396 -1.18 -10.55 -8.45
N ALA A 397 -1.96 -9.95 -7.55
CA ALA A 397 -3.42 -9.92 -7.66
C ALA A 397 -3.94 -9.09 -8.84
N LYS A 398 -3.14 -8.14 -9.37
CA LYS A 398 -3.53 -7.20 -10.43
C LYS A 398 -2.50 -7.06 -11.56
N GLN A 399 -1.45 -7.87 -11.54
CA GLN A 399 -0.42 -7.91 -12.58
C GLN A 399 -0.16 -9.34 -13.03
N GLU A 400 0.30 -9.45 -14.26
CA GLU A 400 0.63 -10.72 -14.88
C GLU A 400 2.14 -11.00 -14.77
N ILE A 401 2.49 -12.24 -14.46
CA ILE A 401 3.86 -12.74 -14.46
C ILE A 401 3.92 -13.88 -15.47
N GLY A 402 4.53 -13.63 -16.62
CA GLY A 402 4.84 -14.62 -17.65
C GLY A 402 6.20 -15.26 -17.43
N LEU A 403 6.39 -16.44 -18.02
CA LEU A 403 7.68 -17.13 -18.08
C LEU A 403 8.05 -17.33 -19.56
N ALA A 404 9.27 -16.97 -19.94
CA ALA A 404 9.81 -17.28 -21.27
C ALA A 404 11.27 -17.81 -21.21
N PRO A 405 11.75 -18.58 -22.21
CA PRO A 405 13.15 -19.02 -22.23
C PRO A 405 14.13 -17.83 -22.26
N LEU A 406 15.30 -17.97 -21.61
CA LEU A 406 16.32 -16.91 -21.57
C LEU A 406 16.73 -16.39 -22.95
N ALA A 407 16.86 -17.28 -23.94
CA ALA A 407 17.22 -16.91 -25.30
C ALA A 407 16.22 -15.92 -25.93
N GLN A 408 14.92 -16.11 -25.66
CA GLN A 408 13.87 -15.20 -26.11
C GLN A 408 14.03 -13.82 -25.44
N GLY A 409 14.22 -13.78 -24.12
CA GLY A 409 14.40 -12.52 -23.39
C GLY A 409 15.62 -11.73 -23.86
N LEU A 410 16.73 -12.42 -24.16
CA LEU A 410 17.94 -11.78 -24.71
C LEU A 410 17.70 -11.21 -26.12
N GLN A 411 16.93 -11.91 -26.96
CA GLN A 411 16.56 -11.44 -28.29
C GLN A 411 15.65 -10.19 -28.23
N GLU A 412 14.67 -10.20 -27.33
CA GLU A 412 13.78 -9.05 -27.09
C GLU A 412 14.59 -7.84 -26.58
N LEU A 413 15.42 -8.04 -25.55
CA LEU A 413 16.30 -6.99 -25.01
C LEU A 413 17.23 -6.42 -26.09
N TRP A 414 17.85 -7.27 -26.91
CA TRP A 414 18.74 -6.80 -27.99
C TRP A 414 18.00 -5.93 -29.01
N SER A 415 16.77 -6.30 -29.36
CA SER A 415 15.93 -5.54 -30.30
C SER A 415 15.61 -4.14 -29.75
N VAL A 416 15.31 -4.08 -28.46
CA VAL A 416 15.03 -2.86 -27.71
C VAL A 416 16.26 -1.95 -27.62
N LEU A 417 17.44 -2.51 -27.32
CA LEU A 417 18.70 -1.76 -27.27
C LEU A 417 19.16 -1.26 -28.66
N ALA A 418 18.98 -2.08 -29.70
CA ALA A 418 19.26 -1.70 -31.08
C ALA A 418 18.38 -0.53 -31.54
N ALA A 419 17.10 -0.52 -31.18
CA ALA A 419 16.20 0.59 -31.51
C ALA A 419 16.57 1.89 -30.79
N ALA A 420 17.14 1.83 -29.58
CA ALA A 420 17.52 3.00 -28.79
C ALA A 420 18.86 3.66 -29.20
N THR A 421 19.64 2.99 -30.06
CA THR A 421 20.97 3.46 -30.53
C THR A 421 20.96 4.08 -31.93
N LEU A 422 19.85 3.95 -32.65
CA LEU A 422 19.53 4.67 -33.89
C LEU A 422 18.79 5.97 -33.57
#